data_AF-A0A6S7IHM8-F1
#
_entry.id   AF-A0A6S7IHM8-F1
#
_cell.length_a   1.000
_cell.length_b   1.000
_cell.length_c   1.000
_cell.angle_alpha   90.00
_cell.angle_beta   90.00
_cell.angle_gamma   90.00
#
_symmetry.space_group_name_H-M   'P 1'
#
loop_
_entity.id
_entity.type
_entity.pdbx_description
1 polymer ?
#
loop_
_entity_poly.entity_id
_entity_poly.type
_entity_poly.pdbx_seq_one_letter_code
_entity_poly.pdbx_strand_id
1 'polypeptide(L)'
;MLVQKEIVLLPSQPDVIPSQMKTLVQREISLQAFRIEDCQANQEARDVCTANGLETTLLDNCVFDILATNDTSFADQQSLKIGCPNDCTGKGLCKNETCTCLDGWSGDDCSIGNCGNCSRGSCVEGFCQCDIGWEGAECDKKATCFVVDNCTSAEVHGSCKTTDVCECNVGFT
;
A
#
# COMPACT_ATOMS: atom_id res chain seq x y z
N MET A 1 -19.88 41.79 -11.43
CA MET A 1 -19.92 40.32 -11.25
C MET A 1 -18.51 39.86 -10.90
N LEU A 2 -18.41 39.11 -9.81
CA LEU A 2 -17.27 38.37 -9.24
C LEU A 2 -16.58 37.43 -10.29
N VAL A 3 -15.36 36.88 -10.19
CA VAL A 3 -14.16 36.92 -9.31
C VAL A 3 -13.01 36.23 -10.08
N GLN A 4 -11.77 36.56 -9.71
CA GLN A 4 -10.46 36.02 -10.13
C GLN A 4 -10.27 34.49 -10.04
N LYS A 5 -9.24 33.98 -10.72
CA LYS A 5 -8.36 32.91 -10.20
C LYS A 5 -7.03 32.88 -10.94
N GLU A 6 -5.92 32.84 -10.19
CA GLU A 6 -4.78 31.95 -10.45
C GLU A 6 -3.85 31.93 -9.23
N ILE A 7 -3.48 30.71 -8.80
CA ILE A 7 -2.61 30.37 -7.68
C ILE A 7 -1.43 29.58 -8.28
N VAL A 8 -0.19 29.89 -7.93
CA VAL A 8 0.95 28.94 -8.06
C VAL A 8 1.98 29.15 -6.93
N LEU A 9 1.87 28.28 -5.91
CA LEU A 9 2.85 27.35 -5.30
C LEU A 9 4.31 27.73 -4.90
N LEU A 10 4.58 27.43 -3.61
CA LEU A 10 5.78 26.82 -2.95
C LEU A 10 7.07 27.66 -2.75
N PRO A 11 8.02 27.34 -1.82
CA PRO A 11 8.21 26.15 -0.97
C PRO A 11 8.52 26.42 0.53
N SER A 12 8.80 25.35 1.28
CA SER A 12 8.88 25.18 2.72
C SER A 12 10.31 25.18 3.34
N GLN A 13 10.40 25.67 4.60
CA GLN A 13 11.39 25.39 5.68
C GLN A 13 12.80 26.05 5.61
N PRO A 14 13.60 26.21 6.70
CA PRO A 14 13.45 25.84 8.12
C PRO A 14 13.93 26.91 9.18
N ASP A 15 13.89 26.53 10.46
CA ASP A 15 14.78 26.92 11.59
C ASP A 15 14.37 27.95 12.69
N VAL A 16 13.95 27.36 13.83
CA VAL A 16 14.41 27.52 15.24
C VAL A 16 14.56 28.91 15.92
N ILE A 17 14.17 28.90 17.20
CA ILE A 17 14.57 29.69 18.40
C ILE A 17 13.71 30.91 18.87
N PRO A 18 13.68 31.21 20.19
CA PRO A 18 12.56 30.81 21.05
C PRO A 18 12.05 31.96 21.97
N SER A 19 11.13 31.58 22.86
CA SER A 19 10.70 32.24 24.09
C SER A 19 11.50 33.46 24.58
N GLN A 20 11.03 34.66 24.30
CA GLN A 20 10.71 35.64 25.34
C GLN A 20 9.88 36.73 24.69
N MET A 21 8.70 36.93 25.26
CA MET A 21 7.80 38.06 25.07
C MET A 21 8.50 39.41 24.86
N LYS A 22 7.66 40.34 24.40
CA LYS A 22 7.72 41.81 24.56
C LYS A 22 8.15 42.46 23.26
N THR A 23 7.35 43.31 22.62
CA THR A 23 6.65 44.43 23.24
C THR A 23 5.67 44.98 22.21
N LEU A 24 4.48 45.37 22.67
CA LEU A 24 3.56 46.37 22.12
C LEU A 24 3.63 46.66 20.61
N VAL A 25 2.53 46.31 19.93
CA VAL A 25 1.74 47.25 19.11
C VAL A 25 2.56 48.40 18.52
N GLN A 26 3.17 48.22 17.36
CA GLN A 26 3.17 49.24 16.31
C GLN A 26 3.68 48.66 14.98
N ARG A 27 2.93 48.98 13.92
CA ARG A 27 3.26 48.94 12.49
C ARG A 27 2.83 47.69 11.73
N GLU A 28 1.65 47.87 11.13
CA GLU A 28 1.16 47.26 9.91
C GLU A 28 2.29 46.87 8.94
N ILE A 29 2.32 45.61 8.49
CA ILE A 29 2.53 45.18 7.09
C ILE A 29 2.18 43.69 7.00
N SER A 30 1.07 43.42 6.30
CA SER A 30 0.74 42.23 5.50
C SER A 30 1.28 40.84 5.89
N LEU A 31 0.62 40.14 6.82
CA LEU A 31 0.48 38.68 6.79
C LEU A 31 -1.00 38.36 6.98
N GLN A 32 -1.62 37.82 5.92
CA GLN A 32 -3.01 37.43 5.94
C GLN A 32 -3.22 36.34 7.00
N ALA A 33 -4.11 36.65 7.95
CA ALA A 33 -4.75 35.81 8.96
C ALA A 33 -4.40 34.30 8.99
N PHE A 34 -3.70 33.88 10.05
CA PHE A 34 -4.05 32.60 10.67
C PHE A 34 -5.50 32.77 11.16
N ARG A 35 -6.49 32.21 10.46
CA ARG A 35 -7.89 32.41 10.84
C ARG A 35 -8.19 31.58 12.08
N ILE A 36 -9.03 32.10 12.98
CA ILE A 36 -9.52 31.37 14.17
C ILE A 36 -10.14 30.02 13.76
N GLU A 37 -10.78 29.98 12.59
CA GLU A 37 -11.36 28.78 11.97
C GLU A 37 -10.29 27.71 11.63
N ASP A 38 -9.10 28.13 11.17
CA ASP A 38 -8.00 27.20 10.86
C ASP A 38 -7.45 26.57 12.16
N CYS A 39 -7.46 27.31 13.28
CA CYS A 39 -7.10 26.80 14.60
C CYS A 39 -8.15 25.83 15.17
N GLN A 40 -9.45 26.09 14.96
CA GLN A 40 -10.52 25.20 15.41
C GLN A 40 -10.46 23.86 14.67
N ALA A 41 -10.32 23.88 13.35
CA ALA A 41 -10.14 22.66 12.56
C ALA A 41 -8.88 21.88 12.97
N ASN A 42 -7.77 22.58 13.27
CA ASN A 42 -6.54 21.94 13.77
C ASN A 42 -6.75 21.28 15.13
N GLN A 43 -7.49 21.92 16.03
CA GLN A 43 -7.79 21.36 17.35
C GLN A 43 -8.70 20.14 17.26
N GLU A 44 -9.75 20.18 16.42
CA GLU A 44 -10.63 19.03 16.19
C GLU A 44 -9.87 17.83 15.61
N ALA A 45 -8.98 18.07 14.65
CA ALA A 45 -8.09 17.03 14.12
C ALA A 45 -7.14 16.48 15.19
N ARG A 46 -6.57 17.34 16.05
CA ARG A 46 -5.74 16.91 17.19
C ARG A 46 -6.51 16.07 18.19
N ASP A 47 -7.74 16.44 18.52
CA ASP A 47 -8.60 15.70 19.45
C ASP A 47 -8.93 14.31 18.90
N VAL A 48 -9.23 14.20 17.60
CA VAL A 48 -9.43 12.91 16.92
C VAL A 48 -8.18 12.05 16.93
N CYS A 49 -7.01 12.61 16.59
CA CYS A 49 -5.76 11.85 16.53
C CYS A 49 -5.27 11.41 17.92
N THR A 50 -5.40 12.27 18.93
CA THR A 50 -5.02 11.92 20.32
C THR A 50 -5.97 10.91 20.95
N ALA A 51 -7.28 10.95 20.63
CA ALA A 51 -8.23 9.93 21.05
C ALA A 51 -7.90 8.52 20.51
N ASN A 52 -7.17 8.46 19.39
CA ASN A 52 -6.65 7.21 18.79
C ASN A 52 -5.28 6.79 19.34
N GLY A 53 -4.79 7.44 20.41
CA GLY A 53 -3.53 7.09 21.07
C GLY A 53 -2.29 7.44 20.26
N LEU A 54 -2.40 8.31 19.25
CA LEU A 54 -1.27 8.78 18.47
C LEU A 54 -0.52 9.87 19.23
N GLU A 55 0.80 9.74 19.31
CA GLU A 55 1.68 10.71 19.96
C GLU A 55 2.82 11.14 19.03
N THR A 56 3.45 12.27 19.34
CA THR A 56 4.67 12.76 18.67
C THR A 56 4.49 12.91 17.14
N THR A 57 5.40 12.38 16.33
CA THR A 57 5.38 12.49 14.86
C THR A 57 4.12 11.89 14.23
N LEU A 58 3.52 10.87 14.85
CA LEU A 58 2.29 10.25 14.35
C LEU A 58 1.07 11.16 14.55
N LEU A 59 1.04 11.87 15.68
CA LEU A 59 0.02 12.88 15.93
C LEU A 59 0.08 13.98 14.87
N ASP A 60 1.28 14.47 14.54
CA ASP A 60 1.44 15.53 13.55
C ASP A 60 1.10 15.06 12.12
N ASN A 61 1.47 13.83 11.74
CA ASN A 61 1.09 13.23 10.46
C ASN A 61 -0.42 13.04 10.34
N CYS A 62 -1.06 12.48 11.37
CA CYS A 62 -2.52 12.28 11.41
C CYS A 62 -3.28 13.62 11.30
N VAL A 63 -2.85 14.64 12.05
CA VAL A 63 -3.47 15.98 12.00
C VAL A 63 -3.31 16.59 10.61
N PHE A 64 -2.14 16.46 10.00
CA PHE A 64 -1.90 16.94 8.63
C PHE A 64 -2.81 16.23 7.62
N ASP A 65 -2.93 14.90 7.71
CA ASP A 65 -3.76 14.10 6.81
C ASP A 65 -5.24 14.46 6.93
N ILE A 66 -5.77 14.57 8.16
CA ILE A 66 -7.16 15.00 8.40
C ILE A 66 -7.39 16.40 7.82
N LEU A 67 -6.49 17.35 8.06
CA LEU A 67 -6.66 18.72 7.55
C LEU A 67 -6.52 18.81 6.03
N ALA A 68 -5.72 17.93 5.40
CA ALA A 68 -5.52 17.90 3.96
C ALA A 68 -6.66 17.19 3.21
N THR A 69 -7.25 16.16 3.81
CA THR A 69 -8.22 15.26 3.15
C THR A 69 -9.64 15.35 3.70
N ASN A 70 -9.80 15.95 4.89
CA ASN A 70 -11.02 15.90 5.69
C ASN A 70 -11.50 14.47 6.00
N ASP A 71 -10.57 13.52 6.04
CA ASP A 71 -10.82 12.10 6.27
C ASP A 71 -10.28 11.67 7.63
N THR A 72 -11.18 11.41 8.57
CA THR A 72 -10.84 10.93 9.91
C THR A 72 -10.58 9.43 9.96
N SER A 73 -10.85 8.69 8.87
CA SER A 73 -10.65 7.24 8.80
C SER A 73 -9.18 6.84 8.71
N PHE A 74 -8.29 7.78 8.34
CA PHE A 74 -6.84 7.57 8.37
C PHE A 74 -6.25 7.56 9.78
N ALA A 75 -6.95 8.13 10.78
CA ALA A 75 -6.52 8.04 12.20
C ALA A 75 -6.51 6.58 12.71
N ASP A 76 -7.35 5.71 12.12
CA ASP A 76 -7.37 4.28 12.42
C ASP A 76 -6.21 3.52 11.76
N GLN A 77 -5.59 4.08 10.70
CA GLN A 77 -4.56 3.39 9.93
C GLN A 77 -3.16 3.43 10.58
N GLN A 78 -2.88 4.34 11.52
CA GLN A 78 -1.58 4.41 12.19
C GLN A 78 -1.46 3.61 13.48
N SER A 79 -2.56 3.14 14.06
CA SER A 79 -2.51 2.24 15.24
C SER A 79 -2.08 0.80 14.90
N LEU A 80 -2.00 0.48 13.60
CA LEU A 80 -1.85 -0.88 13.08
C LEU A 80 -0.52 -1.07 12.32
N LYS A 81 0.57 -0.33 12.58
CA LYS A 81 1.88 -0.65 11.95
C LYS A 81 3.09 -0.63 12.88
N ILE A 82 3.00 0.09 14.00
CA ILE A 82 4.09 0.15 14.97
C ILE A 82 4.12 -1.15 15.77
N GLY A 83 5.25 -1.84 15.71
CA GLY A 83 5.52 -3.08 16.45
C GLY A 83 5.24 -4.37 15.70
N CYS A 84 4.58 -4.36 14.53
CA CYS A 84 4.45 -5.58 13.76
C CYS A 84 5.73 -5.92 12.99
N PRO A 85 6.11 -7.21 12.97
CA PRO A 85 7.28 -7.64 12.25
C PRO A 85 7.06 -7.41 10.75
N ASN A 86 8.03 -6.73 10.12
CA ASN A 86 8.06 -6.40 8.68
C ASN A 86 6.75 -5.86 8.11
N ASP A 87 5.95 -5.13 8.91
CA ASP A 87 4.66 -4.58 8.47
C ASP A 87 3.72 -5.66 7.89
N CYS A 88 3.76 -6.86 8.49
CA CYS A 88 3.07 -8.05 8.00
C CYS A 88 3.28 -8.33 6.51
N THR A 89 4.43 -7.90 5.96
CA THR A 89 4.82 -7.97 4.54
C THR A 89 3.76 -7.46 3.55
N GLY A 90 2.82 -6.63 4.02
CA GLY A 90 1.64 -6.21 3.25
C GLY A 90 0.65 -7.35 2.94
N LYS A 91 0.82 -8.52 3.55
CA LYS A 91 0.04 -9.75 3.34
C LYS A 91 -0.79 -10.13 4.58
N GLY A 92 -0.99 -9.16 5.46
CA GLY A 92 -1.78 -9.31 6.68
C GLY A 92 -2.21 -7.97 7.23
N LEU A 93 -3.06 -8.04 8.25
CA LEU A 93 -3.48 -6.91 9.06
C LEU A 93 -2.66 -6.93 10.36
N CYS A 94 -1.92 -5.87 10.61
CA CYS A 94 -1.09 -5.74 11.81
C CYS A 94 -1.91 -5.19 12.97
N LYS A 95 -2.33 -5.99 13.95
CA LYS A 95 -3.13 -5.51 15.10
C LYS A 95 -2.41 -5.77 16.41
N ASN A 96 -2.23 -4.74 17.24
CA ASN A 96 -1.52 -4.84 18.54
C ASN A 96 -0.18 -5.58 18.41
N GLU A 97 0.70 -5.12 17.52
CA GLU A 97 2.04 -5.70 17.27
C GLU A 97 2.05 -7.15 16.73
N THR A 98 0.88 -7.71 16.40
CA THR A 98 0.75 -9.07 15.88
C THR A 98 0.14 -9.06 14.48
N CYS A 99 0.68 -9.88 13.58
CA CYS A 99 0.13 -10.03 12.23
C CYS A 99 -1.00 -11.05 12.18
N THR A 100 -2.16 -10.62 11.66
CA THR A 100 -3.24 -11.51 11.20
C THR A 100 -3.10 -11.68 9.70
N CYS A 101 -2.63 -12.83 9.24
CA CYS A 101 -2.35 -13.06 7.83
C CYS A 101 -3.61 -13.26 6.99
N LEU A 102 -3.52 -12.84 5.72
CA LEU A 102 -4.53 -13.16 4.71
C LEU A 102 -4.52 -14.66 4.40
N ASP A 103 -5.62 -15.17 3.87
CA ASP A 103 -5.72 -16.58 3.45
C ASP A 103 -4.56 -16.96 2.52
N GLY A 104 -3.93 -18.10 2.79
CA GLY A 104 -2.74 -18.55 2.06
C GLY A 104 -1.42 -17.95 2.54
N TRP A 105 -1.40 -17.17 3.61
CA TRP A 105 -0.19 -16.63 4.23
C TRP A 105 -0.10 -16.96 5.71
N SER A 106 1.12 -17.06 6.21
CA SER A 106 1.42 -17.49 7.57
C SER A 106 2.80 -17.00 8.01
N GLY A 107 3.19 -17.32 9.24
CA GLY A 107 4.40 -16.79 9.87
C GLY A 107 4.14 -15.49 10.61
N ASP A 108 5.09 -15.11 11.46
CA ASP A 108 4.93 -13.98 12.39
C ASP A 108 4.69 -12.64 11.66
N ASP A 109 5.20 -12.52 10.43
CA ASP A 109 5.07 -11.36 9.54
C ASP A 109 4.32 -11.66 8.23
N CYS A 110 3.62 -12.79 8.14
CA CYS A 110 2.93 -13.22 6.93
C CYS A 110 3.82 -13.45 5.70
N SER A 111 5.13 -13.63 5.88
CA SER A 111 6.06 -13.92 4.78
C SER A 111 5.95 -15.36 4.25
N ILE A 112 5.41 -16.29 5.03
CA ILE A 112 5.33 -17.70 4.67
C ILE A 112 4.03 -17.95 3.91
N GLY A 113 4.13 -17.91 2.59
CA GLY A 113 3.05 -18.30 1.71
C GLY A 113 2.79 -19.80 1.81
N ASN A 114 1.57 -20.17 2.17
CA ASN A 114 1.12 -21.54 2.22
C ASN A 114 0.27 -21.80 0.98
N CYS A 115 0.75 -22.65 0.09
CA CYS A 115 -0.06 -23.05 -1.04
C CYS A 115 -1.17 -23.98 -0.57
N GLY A 116 -2.34 -23.87 -1.18
CA GLY A 116 -3.38 -24.89 -1.05
C GLY A 116 -2.94 -26.20 -1.71
N ASN A 117 -3.80 -26.77 -2.54
CA ASN A 117 -3.46 -27.99 -3.26
C ASN A 117 -2.76 -27.66 -4.59
N CYS A 118 -1.43 -27.76 -4.67
CA CYS A 118 -0.71 -27.70 -5.96
C CYS A 118 -0.67 -29.09 -6.61
N SER A 119 -1.79 -29.54 -7.19
CA SER A 119 -1.96 -30.93 -7.66
C SER A 119 -0.84 -31.40 -8.59
N ARG A 120 -0.41 -30.52 -9.52
CA ARG A 120 0.66 -30.77 -10.51
C ARG A 120 1.64 -29.60 -10.56
N GLY A 121 2.24 -29.31 -9.42
CA GLY A 121 3.19 -28.21 -9.32
C GLY A 121 3.89 -28.19 -7.98
N SER A 122 4.75 -27.19 -7.81
CA SER A 122 5.47 -26.94 -6.57
C SER A 122 4.99 -25.66 -5.92
N CYS A 123 4.88 -25.65 -4.59
CA CYS A 123 4.58 -24.44 -3.85
C CYS A 123 5.83 -23.56 -3.77
N VAL A 124 5.74 -22.33 -4.28
CA VAL A 124 6.83 -21.34 -4.22
C VAL A 124 6.25 -20.01 -3.73
N GLU A 125 6.69 -19.57 -2.56
CA GLU A 125 6.27 -18.30 -1.94
C GLU A 125 4.74 -18.11 -1.86
N GLY A 126 3.98 -19.17 -1.61
CA GLY A 126 2.51 -19.13 -1.52
C GLY A 126 1.77 -19.22 -2.85
N PHE A 127 2.48 -19.39 -3.96
CA PHE A 127 1.88 -19.61 -5.27
C PHE A 127 2.25 -20.98 -5.81
N CYS A 128 1.29 -21.65 -6.45
CA CYS A 128 1.59 -22.89 -7.15
C CYS A 128 2.33 -22.58 -8.47
N GLN A 129 3.59 -23.00 -8.54
CA GLN A 129 4.34 -23.08 -9.77
C GLN A 129 4.00 -24.39 -10.46
N CYS A 130 3.17 -24.33 -11.50
CA CYS A 130 2.69 -25.51 -12.19
C CYS A 130 3.75 -26.17 -13.07
N ASP A 131 3.68 -27.50 -13.15
CA ASP A 131 4.43 -28.28 -14.12
C ASP A 131 4.02 -27.89 -15.54
N ILE A 132 4.92 -28.06 -16.51
CA ILE A 132 4.65 -27.81 -17.93
C ILE A 132 3.37 -28.56 -18.35
N GLY A 133 2.44 -27.83 -18.96
CA GLY A 133 1.15 -28.39 -19.39
C GLY A 133 0.04 -28.31 -18.34
N TRP A 134 0.30 -27.68 -17.19
CA TRP A 134 -0.68 -27.44 -16.13
C TRP A 134 -0.75 -25.96 -15.79
N GLU A 135 -1.94 -25.52 -15.41
CA GLU A 135 -2.24 -24.14 -15.06
C GLU A 135 -3.39 -24.05 -14.05
N GLY A 136 -3.74 -22.83 -13.65
CA GLY A 136 -4.69 -22.56 -12.57
C GLY A 136 -4.00 -22.37 -11.22
N ALA A 137 -4.72 -21.80 -10.25
CA ALA A 137 -4.18 -21.49 -8.93
C ALA A 137 -3.72 -22.76 -8.16
N GLU A 138 -4.27 -23.92 -8.51
CA GLU A 138 -4.01 -25.22 -7.90
C GLU A 138 -3.31 -26.22 -8.85
N CYS A 139 -2.93 -25.77 -10.05
CA CYS A 139 -2.38 -26.63 -11.11
C CYS A 139 -3.28 -27.83 -11.43
N ASP A 140 -4.59 -27.60 -11.41
CA ASP A 140 -5.65 -28.59 -11.61
C ASP A 140 -6.22 -28.57 -13.05
N LYS A 141 -5.84 -27.54 -13.83
CA LYS A 141 -6.27 -27.39 -15.22
C LYS A 141 -5.14 -27.79 -16.15
N LYS A 142 -5.48 -28.64 -17.13
CA LYS A 142 -4.55 -29.01 -18.18
C LYS A 142 -4.51 -27.88 -19.22
N ALA A 143 -3.32 -27.37 -19.50
CA ALA A 143 -3.10 -26.39 -20.56
C ALA A 143 -3.35 -27.00 -21.93
N THR A 144 -3.85 -26.19 -22.86
CA THR A 144 -4.11 -26.62 -24.24
C THR A 144 -3.58 -25.60 -25.23
N CYS A 145 -2.99 -26.07 -26.33
CA CYS A 145 -2.41 -25.23 -27.37
C CYS A 145 -3.12 -25.47 -28.70
N PHE A 146 -4.46 -25.51 -28.68
CA PHE A 146 -5.26 -25.85 -29.87
C PHE A 146 -5.11 -24.83 -31.00
N VAL A 147 -4.84 -23.57 -30.67
CA VAL A 147 -4.67 -22.49 -31.66
C VAL A 147 -3.20 -22.21 -31.99
N VAL A 148 -2.26 -22.87 -31.30
CA VAL A 148 -0.83 -22.77 -31.62
C VAL A 148 -0.47 -23.97 -32.48
N ASP A 149 -0.57 -23.76 -33.79
CA ASP A 149 -0.27 -24.79 -34.80
C ASP A 149 1.11 -25.40 -34.56
N ASN A 150 1.17 -26.73 -34.70
CA ASN A 150 2.38 -27.54 -34.57
C ASN A 150 3.08 -27.55 -33.21
N CYS A 151 2.50 -26.98 -32.14
CA CYS A 151 3.11 -27.08 -30.82
C CYS A 151 3.14 -28.53 -30.31
N THR A 152 1.97 -29.15 -30.16
CA THR A 152 1.81 -30.54 -29.69
C THR A 152 1.27 -31.47 -30.79
N SER A 153 1.53 -31.15 -32.06
CA SER A 153 1.08 -31.97 -33.21
C SER A 153 1.88 -33.27 -33.33
N ALA A 154 1.59 -34.08 -34.36
CA ALA A 154 2.18 -35.41 -34.57
C ALA A 154 3.72 -35.43 -34.65
N GLU A 155 4.35 -34.31 -35.01
CA GLU A 155 5.82 -34.17 -35.11
C GLU A 155 6.45 -33.45 -33.90
N VAL A 156 5.63 -33.06 -32.90
CA VAL A 156 6.00 -32.43 -31.62
C VAL A 156 7.12 -31.39 -31.76
N HIS A 157 6.78 -30.16 -32.16
CA HIS A 157 7.74 -29.06 -32.24
C HIS A 157 7.93 -28.33 -30.90
N GLY A 158 7.16 -28.69 -29.87
CA GLY A 158 7.31 -28.14 -28.52
C GLY A 158 6.40 -28.83 -27.51
N SER A 159 6.31 -28.23 -26.32
CA SER A 159 5.36 -28.60 -25.28
C SER A 159 4.46 -27.43 -24.97
N CYS A 160 3.18 -27.71 -24.71
CA CYS A 160 2.26 -26.66 -24.27
C CYS A 160 2.60 -26.28 -22.84
N LYS A 161 3.18 -25.09 -22.63
CA LYS A 161 3.62 -24.63 -21.32
C LYS A 161 2.45 -24.17 -20.47
N THR A 162 1.67 -23.25 -21.03
CA THR A 162 0.36 -22.80 -20.55
C THR A 162 -0.58 -22.72 -21.74
N THR A 163 -1.88 -22.48 -21.51
CA THR A 163 -2.85 -22.37 -22.61
C THR A 163 -2.36 -21.37 -23.65
N ASP A 164 -2.29 -21.84 -24.89
CA ASP A 164 -1.82 -21.13 -26.07
C ASP A 164 -0.40 -20.53 -25.99
N VAL A 165 0.45 -21.07 -25.10
CA VAL A 165 1.88 -20.74 -25.01
C VAL A 165 2.70 -22.00 -25.25
N CYS A 166 3.40 -22.04 -26.39
CA CYS A 166 4.29 -23.13 -26.71
C CYS A 166 5.70 -22.90 -26.16
N GLU A 167 6.25 -23.90 -25.48
CA GLU A 167 7.67 -24.04 -25.24
C GLU A 167 8.26 -24.87 -26.38
N CYS A 168 8.81 -24.18 -27.38
CA CYS A 168 9.35 -24.79 -28.59
C CYS A 168 10.63 -25.59 -28.28
N ASN A 169 10.76 -26.74 -28.93
CA ASN A 169 11.99 -27.51 -28.96
C ASN A 169 13.08 -26.74 -29.72
N VAL A 170 14.35 -27.07 -29.45
CA VAL A 170 15.49 -26.43 -30.14
C VAL A 170 15.34 -26.58 -31.66
N GLY A 171 15.35 -25.46 -32.38
CA GLY A 171 15.18 -25.41 -33.84
C GLY A 171 13.80 -24.96 -34.31
N PHE A 172 12.86 -24.73 -33.39
CA PHE A 172 11.52 -24.22 -33.67
C PHE A 172 11.30 -22.87 -32.95
N THR A 173 10.52 -21.96 -33.56
CA THR A 173 10.23 -20.61 -33.06
C THR A 173 8.77 -20.26 -33.21
#